data_AF-A0A4R6FWW7-F1
#
_entry.id   AF-A0A4R6FWW7-F1
#
_cell.length_a   1.000
_cell.length_b   1.000
_cell.length_c   1.000
_cell.angle_alpha   90.00
_cell.angle_beta   90.00
_cell.angle_gamma   90.00
#
_symmetry.space_group_name_H-M   'P 1'
#
loop_
_entity.id
_entity.type
_entity.pdbx_description
1 polymer ?
#
loop_
_entity_poly.entity_id
_entity_poly.type
_entity_poly.pdbx_seq_one_letter_code
_entity_poly.pdbx_strand_id
1 'polypeptide(L)'
;MGTENNFIAKNAIVIIAHPDDETLWCGGMILTHPECNWFVVSLCRGKDAERAPKFYQCLKILKAKGIMGDLDDGPAQTPLKNKIVKDVLLDLLPDEPFDLVITHNPSGEYTRHRRHEEVSRAVIESWYQHKISANELWTFAYEDGNKEYLPRAEKMAWQFPLSEKIWKQKYTLITQTYGFPPEGFEATTTPRIEAFWKFNNPQEVYQWLQQGGKLTAN
;
A
#
# COMPACT_ATOMS: atom_id res chain seq x y z
N MET A 1 17.78 14.81 16.88
CA MET A 1 16.80 14.51 17.95
C MET A 1 15.89 13.44 17.36
N GLY A 2 16.05 12.20 17.82
CA GLY A 2 15.33 11.05 17.26
C GLY A 2 13.87 11.11 17.65
N THR A 3 12.98 11.14 16.66
CA THR A 3 11.59 10.75 16.86
C THR A 3 11.60 9.25 17.08
N GLU A 4 11.33 8.81 18.31
CA GLU A 4 11.18 7.39 18.63
C GLU A 4 10.10 6.79 17.71
N ASN A 5 10.53 5.95 16.76
CA ASN A 5 9.68 5.14 15.92
C ASN A 5 9.04 4.07 16.81
N ASN A 6 7.93 4.39 17.48
CA ASN A 6 7.15 3.41 18.22
C ASN A 6 6.24 2.60 17.27
N PHE A 7 6.82 2.06 16.18
CA PHE A 7 6.19 0.99 15.43
C PHE A 7 6.30 -0.29 16.27
N ILE A 8 5.17 -0.80 16.75
CA ILE A 8 5.11 -1.93 17.69
C ILE A 8 4.41 -3.16 17.11
N ALA A 9 3.92 -3.08 15.87
CA ALA A 9 3.21 -4.17 15.23
C ALA A 9 4.15 -5.36 15.02
N LYS A 10 3.73 -6.53 15.50
CA LYS A 10 4.46 -7.79 15.33
C LYS A 10 4.01 -8.53 14.09
N ASN A 11 2.74 -8.42 13.73
CA ASN A 11 2.16 -8.99 12.52
C ASN A 11 1.45 -7.90 11.72
N ALA A 12 1.92 -7.64 10.50
CA ALA A 12 1.35 -6.61 9.65
C ALA A 12 1.11 -7.13 8.23
N ILE A 13 -0.01 -6.69 7.64
CA ILE A 13 -0.36 -7.00 6.25
C ILE A 13 -0.41 -5.72 5.41
N VAL A 14 0.18 -5.78 4.23
CA VAL A 14 0.14 -4.72 3.22
C VAL A 14 -0.70 -5.23 2.05
N ILE A 15 -1.83 -4.58 1.78
CA ILE A 15 -2.78 -4.97 0.74
C ILE A 15 -2.75 -3.89 -0.34
N ILE A 16 -2.31 -4.29 -1.54
CA ILE A 16 -2.03 -3.40 -2.66
C ILE A 16 -2.68 -3.89 -3.94
N ALA A 17 -2.86 -2.99 -4.89
CA ALA A 17 -3.39 -3.33 -6.20
C ALA A 17 -2.36 -4.05 -7.06
N HIS A 18 -1.19 -3.43 -7.32
CA HIS A 18 -0.22 -3.92 -8.30
C HIS A 18 1.13 -4.22 -7.65
N PRO A 19 1.86 -5.24 -8.14
CA PRO A 19 3.17 -5.58 -7.59
C PRO A 19 4.20 -4.49 -7.87
N ASP A 20 4.63 -3.75 -6.85
CA ASP A 20 5.51 -2.57 -6.86
C ASP A 20 4.97 -1.51 -5.89
N ASP A 21 3.65 -1.40 -5.75
CA ASP A 21 2.97 -0.47 -4.85
C ASP A 21 3.44 -0.65 -3.39
N GLU A 22 3.68 -1.89 -2.94
CA GLU A 22 4.20 -2.15 -1.59
C GLU A 22 5.58 -1.53 -1.40
N THR A 23 6.40 -1.56 -2.45
CA THR A 23 7.75 -1.01 -2.44
C THR A 23 7.69 0.50 -2.58
N LEU A 24 6.84 1.04 -3.46
CA LEU A 24 6.77 2.47 -3.74
C LEU A 24 6.22 3.26 -2.54
N TRP A 25 5.17 2.76 -1.88
CA TRP A 25 4.44 3.51 -0.85
C TRP A 25 4.85 3.17 0.58
N CYS A 26 5.30 1.94 0.86
CA CYS A 26 5.69 1.54 2.23
C CYS A 26 6.94 0.67 2.34
N GLY A 27 7.74 0.52 1.28
CA GLY A 27 8.94 -0.34 1.30
C GLY A 27 9.97 0.10 2.35
N GLY A 28 10.05 1.39 2.65
CA GLY A 28 10.93 1.93 3.68
C GLY A 28 10.48 1.56 5.10
N MET A 29 9.18 1.57 5.38
CA MET A 29 8.59 1.06 6.62
C MET A 29 8.96 -0.40 6.84
N ILE A 30 8.79 -1.24 5.80
CA ILE A 30 9.11 -2.67 5.83
C ILE A 30 10.60 -2.88 6.09
N LEU A 31 11.47 -2.18 5.33
CA LEU A 31 12.92 -2.28 5.46
C LEU A 31 13.46 -1.80 6.83
N THR A 32 12.76 -0.86 7.47
CA THR A 32 13.16 -0.32 8.78
C THR A 32 12.78 -1.24 9.93
N HIS A 33 11.75 -2.08 9.75
CA HIS A 33 11.21 -2.97 10.79
C HIS A 33 11.27 -4.44 10.34
N PRO A 34 12.47 -5.01 10.15
CA PRO A 34 12.63 -6.39 9.69
C PRO A 34 12.21 -7.45 10.73
N GLU A 35 11.97 -7.04 11.98
CA GLU A 35 11.45 -7.88 13.07
C GLU A 35 9.94 -8.11 13.00
N CYS A 36 9.22 -7.28 12.24
CA CYS A 36 7.79 -7.46 12.02
C CYS A 36 7.54 -8.57 10.99
N ASN A 37 6.55 -9.42 11.26
CA ASN A 37 6.08 -10.42 10.33
C ASN A 37 5.20 -9.74 9.26
N TRP A 38 5.85 -9.35 8.16
CA TRP A 38 5.17 -8.73 7.02
C TRP A 38 4.56 -9.77 6.07
N PHE A 39 3.29 -9.56 5.74
CA PHE A 39 2.59 -10.25 4.66
C PHE A 39 2.12 -9.26 3.61
N VAL A 40 2.38 -9.50 2.32
CA VAL A 40 1.97 -8.59 1.23
C VAL A 40 0.99 -9.30 0.30
N VAL A 41 -0.15 -8.67 0.04
CA VAL A 41 -1.17 -9.14 -0.91
C VAL A 41 -1.27 -8.16 -2.06
N SER A 42 -0.86 -8.57 -3.27
CA SER A 42 -1.20 -7.83 -4.49
C SER A 42 -2.47 -8.42 -5.11
N LEU A 43 -3.46 -7.60 -5.48
CA LEU A 43 -4.72 -8.12 -6.03
C LEU A 43 -4.66 -8.38 -7.55
N CYS A 44 -3.67 -7.84 -8.25
CA CYS A 44 -3.53 -7.93 -9.70
C CYS A 44 -2.27 -8.70 -10.14
N ARG A 45 -2.25 -9.09 -11.42
CA ARG A 45 -1.05 -9.58 -12.14
C ARG A 45 -0.41 -10.86 -11.62
N GLY A 46 -1.12 -11.69 -10.84
CA GLY A 46 -0.57 -12.93 -10.28
C GLY A 46 -0.15 -13.97 -11.33
N LYS A 47 -0.71 -13.92 -12.55
CA LYS A 47 -0.29 -14.77 -13.68
C LYS A 47 0.59 -14.05 -14.70
N ASP A 48 1.00 -12.82 -14.41
CA ASP A 48 1.90 -12.06 -15.28
C ASP A 48 3.31 -12.66 -15.22
N ALA A 49 3.77 -13.20 -16.34
CA ALA A 49 5.05 -13.92 -16.44
C ALA A 49 6.27 -13.02 -16.19
N GLU A 50 6.13 -11.70 -16.28
CA GLU A 50 7.20 -10.75 -16.01
C GLU A 50 7.09 -10.11 -14.62
N ARG A 51 5.89 -9.68 -14.23
CA ARG A 51 5.66 -8.93 -12.98
C ARG A 51 5.62 -9.85 -11.74
N ALA A 52 5.00 -11.02 -11.83
CA ALA A 52 4.85 -11.90 -10.67
C ALA A 52 6.20 -12.42 -10.14
N PRO A 53 7.16 -12.86 -10.97
CA PRO A 53 8.49 -13.25 -10.47
C PRO A 53 9.22 -12.12 -9.75
N LYS A 54 9.09 -10.88 -10.24
CA LYS A 54 9.71 -9.69 -9.64
C LYS A 54 9.11 -9.36 -8.27
N PHE A 55 7.79 -9.48 -8.13
CA PHE A 55 7.11 -9.36 -6.83
C PHE A 55 7.70 -10.32 -5.79
N TYR A 56 7.75 -11.61 -6.10
CA TYR A 56 8.30 -12.60 -5.17
C TYR A 56 9.80 -12.44 -4.92
N GLN A 57 10.56 -11.93 -5.90
CA GLN A 57 11.96 -11.54 -5.68
C GLN A 57 12.06 -10.36 -4.71
N CYS A 58 11.20 -9.35 -4.85
CA CYS A 58 11.14 -8.21 -3.94
C CYS A 58 10.82 -8.67 -2.50
N LEU A 59 9.80 -9.51 -2.32
CA LEU A 59 9.43 -10.02 -1.00
C LEU A 59 10.57 -10.77 -0.30
N LYS A 60 11.38 -11.53 -1.05
CA LYS A 60 12.58 -12.18 -0.48
C LYS A 60 13.58 -11.17 0.08
N ILE A 61 13.79 -10.04 -0.61
CA ILE A 61 14.70 -8.99 -0.16
C ILE A 61 14.11 -8.24 1.05
N LEU A 62 12.81 -7.97 1.02
CA LEU A 62 12.05 -7.38 2.11
C LEU A 62 11.89 -8.30 3.33
N LYS A 63 12.26 -9.59 3.21
CA LYS A 63 12.01 -10.64 4.21
C LYS A 63 10.53 -10.77 4.59
N ALA A 64 9.64 -10.51 3.63
CA ALA A 64 8.20 -10.61 3.77
C ALA A 64 7.66 -11.89 3.11
N LYS A 65 6.50 -12.35 3.57
CA LYS A 65 5.67 -13.32 2.86
C LYS A 65 4.69 -12.58 1.96
N GLY A 66 4.06 -13.29 1.02
CA GLY A 66 2.99 -12.69 0.24
C GLY A 66 2.40 -13.58 -0.83
N ILE A 67 1.32 -13.09 -1.43
CA ILE A 67 0.52 -13.78 -2.43
C ILE A 67 -0.06 -12.76 -3.42
N MET A 68 -0.38 -13.23 -4.63
CA MET A 68 -0.95 -12.40 -5.68
C MET A 68 -2.29 -12.96 -6.16
N GLY A 69 -3.27 -12.08 -6.30
CA GLY A 69 -4.46 -12.28 -7.12
C GLY A 69 -4.18 -11.94 -8.59
N ASP A 70 -5.18 -12.13 -9.45
CA ASP A 70 -5.02 -11.97 -10.90
C ASP A 70 -6.13 -11.08 -11.49
N LEU A 71 -6.56 -10.05 -10.75
CA LEU A 71 -7.47 -9.03 -11.28
C LEU A 71 -6.81 -8.26 -12.43
N ASP A 72 -7.64 -7.71 -13.31
CA ASP A 72 -7.21 -6.92 -14.45
C ASP A 72 -6.52 -5.63 -14.02
N ASP A 73 -5.51 -5.26 -14.81
CA ASP A 73 -4.71 -4.06 -14.64
C ASP A 73 -4.37 -3.46 -16.02
N GLY A 74 -4.31 -2.14 -16.09
CA GLY A 74 -3.99 -1.36 -17.28
C GLY A 74 -4.92 -0.15 -17.47
N PRO A 75 -4.59 0.74 -18.42
CA PRO A 75 -5.34 1.98 -18.65
C PRO A 75 -6.77 1.74 -19.16
N ALA A 76 -7.02 0.59 -19.78
CA ALA A 76 -8.33 0.19 -20.30
C ALA A 76 -9.22 -0.51 -19.26
N GLN A 77 -8.78 -0.59 -17.99
CA GLN A 77 -9.54 -1.26 -16.94
C GLN A 77 -10.95 -0.67 -16.77
N THR A 78 -11.92 -1.57 -16.62
CA THR A 78 -13.32 -1.21 -16.38
C THR A 78 -13.65 -1.30 -14.90
N PRO A 79 -14.64 -0.55 -14.39
CA PRO A 79 -15.05 -0.66 -13.00
C PRO A 79 -15.45 -2.09 -12.63
N LEU A 80 -14.85 -2.64 -11.58
CA LEU A 80 -15.32 -3.90 -11.01
C LEU A 80 -16.39 -3.66 -9.95
N LYS A 81 -17.33 -4.60 -9.86
CA LYS A 81 -18.24 -4.65 -8.72
C LYS A 81 -17.42 -4.89 -7.46
N ASN A 82 -17.67 -4.11 -6.42
CA ASN A 82 -16.97 -4.21 -5.13
C ASN A 82 -16.94 -5.63 -4.56
N LYS A 83 -18.03 -6.41 -4.77
CA LYS A 83 -18.08 -7.81 -4.36
C LYS A 83 -16.95 -8.65 -4.98
N ILE A 84 -16.65 -8.46 -6.26
CA ILE A 84 -15.59 -9.23 -6.96
C ILE A 84 -14.23 -8.94 -6.32
N VAL A 85 -13.93 -7.67 -6.05
CA VAL A 85 -12.67 -7.26 -5.43
C VAL A 85 -12.56 -7.80 -4.01
N LYS A 86 -13.66 -7.78 -3.25
CA LYS A 86 -13.72 -8.39 -1.90
C LYS A 86 -13.56 -9.90 -1.93
N ASP A 87 -14.20 -10.60 -2.86
CA ASP A 87 -14.09 -12.06 -2.95
C ASP A 87 -12.62 -12.44 -3.19
N VAL A 88 -11.96 -11.80 -4.17
CA VAL A 88 -10.52 -12.02 -4.43
C VAL A 88 -9.65 -11.64 -3.23
N LEU A 89 -9.93 -10.51 -2.58
CA LEU A 89 -9.22 -10.11 -1.37
C LEU A 89 -9.32 -11.20 -0.29
N LEU A 90 -10.53 -11.63 0.06
CA LEU A 90 -10.76 -12.60 1.13
C LEU A 90 -10.17 -13.97 0.82
N ASP A 91 -10.16 -14.39 -0.45
CA ASP A 91 -9.55 -15.65 -0.89
C ASP A 91 -8.02 -15.65 -0.74
N LEU A 92 -7.38 -14.47 -0.70
CA LEU A 92 -5.92 -14.32 -0.59
C LEU A 92 -5.45 -14.07 0.85
N LEU A 93 -6.35 -13.66 1.75
CA LEU A 93 -5.99 -13.34 3.12
C LEU A 93 -5.63 -14.62 3.89
N PRO A 94 -4.55 -14.62 4.68
CA PRO A 94 -4.32 -15.69 5.64
C PRO A 94 -5.36 -15.61 6.76
N ASP A 95 -5.69 -16.76 7.34
CA ASP A 95 -6.62 -16.88 8.46
C ASP A 95 -5.92 -16.58 9.79
N GLU A 96 -5.47 -15.34 9.96
CA GLU A 96 -4.80 -14.86 11.18
C GLU A 96 -5.11 -13.40 11.49
N PRO A 97 -5.11 -12.99 12.78
CA PRO A 97 -5.28 -11.59 13.16
C PRO A 97 -4.00 -10.78 12.94
N PHE A 98 -4.16 -9.52 12.57
CA PHE A 98 -3.07 -8.57 12.37
C PHE A 98 -3.04 -7.49 13.44
N ASP A 99 -1.86 -6.99 13.77
CA ASP A 99 -1.75 -5.74 14.51
C ASP A 99 -2.05 -4.55 13.60
N LEU A 100 -1.67 -4.65 12.32
CA LEU A 100 -1.76 -3.57 11.36
C LEU A 100 -2.13 -4.06 9.95
N VAL A 101 -3.09 -3.38 9.33
CA VAL A 101 -3.35 -3.44 7.88
C VAL A 101 -2.89 -2.14 7.24
N ILE A 102 -2.11 -2.19 6.16
CA ILE A 102 -1.75 -1.03 5.34
C ILE A 102 -2.35 -1.21 3.94
N THR A 103 -3.01 -0.19 3.39
CA THR A 103 -3.63 -0.26 2.05
C THR A 103 -3.62 1.09 1.33
N HIS A 104 -4.08 1.11 0.08
CA HIS A 104 -4.33 2.34 -0.67
C HIS A 104 -5.31 3.29 0.02
N ASN A 105 -5.18 4.58 -0.28
CA ASN A 105 -6.12 5.63 0.04
C ASN A 105 -7.38 5.54 -0.85
N PRO A 106 -8.60 5.83 -0.35
CA PRO A 106 -9.79 5.83 -1.20
C PRO A 106 -9.74 6.85 -2.34
N SER A 107 -8.94 7.93 -2.22
CA SER A 107 -8.72 8.90 -3.30
C SER A 107 -7.48 8.61 -4.16
N GLY A 108 -6.77 7.51 -3.91
CA GLY A 108 -5.48 7.18 -4.53
C GLY A 108 -4.30 7.99 -3.98
N GLU A 109 -3.08 7.53 -4.27
CA GLU A 109 -1.81 8.17 -3.86
C GLU A 109 -1.33 9.20 -4.88
N TYR A 110 -1.78 9.03 -6.11
CA TYR A 110 -1.49 9.86 -7.26
C TYR A 110 -2.62 9.70 -8.24
N THR A 111 -2.55 10.41 -9.36
CA THR A 111 -3.70 10.59 -10.20
C THR A 111 -4.46 9.33 -10.53
N ARG A 112 -5.78 9.52 -10.66
CA ARG A 112 -6.81 8.51 -10.62
C ARG A 112 -6.38 7.11 -11.09
N HIS A 113 -6.06 6.24 -10.13
CA HIS A 113 -5.75 4.84 -10.39
C HIS A 113 -6.90 3.98 -9.87
N ARG A 114 -7.77 3.54 -10.79
CA ARG A 114 -9.06 2.89 -10.44
C ARG A 114 -8.88 1.69 -9.50
N ARG A 115 -7.90 0.82 -9.76
CA ARG A 115 -7.67 -0.36 -8.91
C ARG A 115 -7.26 0.02 -7.48
N HIS A 116 -6.54 1.13 -7.27
CA HIS A 116 -6.20 1.63 -5.93
C HIS A 116 -7.46 1.99 -5.15
N GLU A 117 -8.36 2.77 -5.76
CA GLU A 117 -9.66 3.15 -5.18
C GLU A 117 -10.50 1.91 -4.83
N GLU A 118 -10.56 0.94 -5.75
CA GLU A 118 -11.37 -0.27 -5.58
C GLU A 118 -10.81 -1.20 -4.49
N VAL A 119 -9.49 -1.36 -4.41
CA VAL A 119 -8.81 -2.12 -3.36
C VAL A 119 -9.00 -1.43 -2.01
N SER A 120 -8.77 -0.12 -1.93
CA SER A 120 -8.96 0.66 -0.69
C SER A 120 -10.36 0.47 -0.11
N ARG A 121 -11.39 0.66 -0.94
CA ARG A 121 -12.79 0.44 -0.53
C ARG A 121 -13.03 -1.00 -0.08
N ALA A 122 -12.53 -1.99 -0.82
CA ALA A 122 -12.72 -3.39 -0.47
C ALA A 122 -12.10 -3.74 0.89
N VAL A 123 -10.89 -3.24 1.17
CA VAL A 123 -10.18 -3.44 2.45
C VAL A 123 -10.91 -2.75 3.59
N ILE A 124 -11.21 -1.45 3.47
CA ILE A 124 -11.86 -0.66 4.53
C ILE A 124 -13.22 -1.25 4.88
N GLU A 125 -14.04 -1.59 3.88
CA GLU A 125 -15.33 -2.20 4.15
C GLU A 125 -15.21 -3.62 4.73
N SER A 126 -14.15 -4.37 4.41
CA SER A 126 -13.93 -5.71 4.99
C SER A 126 -13.45 -5.63 6.43
N TRP A 127 -12.65 -4.63 6.80
CA TRP A 127 -12.30 -4.34 8.20
C TRP A 127 -13.52 -3.86 9.00
N TYR A 128 -14.31 -2.94 8.44
CA TYR A 128 -15.58 -2.49 9.02
C TYR A 128 -16.57 -3.64 9.27
N GLN A 129 -16.63 -4.60 8.36
CA GLN A 129 -17.48 -5.79 8.47
C GLN A 129 -16.86 -6.92 9.32
N HIS A 130 -15.72 -6.68 9.97
CA HIS A 130 -14.98 -7.67 10.76
C HIS A 130 -14.57 -8.93 9.98
N LYS A 131 -14.45 -8.83 8.65
CA LYS A 131 -13.91 -9.90 7.80
C LYS A 131 -12.38 -9.90 7.73
N ILE A 132 -11.77 -8.76 8.05
CA ILE A 132 -10.34 -8.63 8.33
C ILE A 132 -10.23 -8.33 9.83
N SER A 133 -9.51 -9.16 10.57
CA SER A 133 -9.25 -8.93 11.99
C SER A 133 -7.95 -8.15 12.16
N ALA A 134 -8.04 -6.87 12.50
CA ALA A 134 -6.86 -6.03 12.74
C ALA A 134 -7.10 -4.98 13.83
N ASN A 135 -6.04 -4.63 14.59
CA ASN A 135 -6.11 -3.56 15.61
C ASN A 135 -6.10 -2.16 14.97
N GLU A 136 -5.29 -1.98 13.93
CA GLU A 136 -5.18 -0.71 13.21
C GLU A 136 -5.28 -0.92 11.69
N LEU A 137 -5.80 0.09 10.99
CA LEU A 137 -5.74 0.21 9.55
C LEU A 137 -5.09 1.54 9.19
N TRP A 138 -4.03 1.48 8.39
CA TRP A 138 -3.38 2.64 7.81
C TRP A 138 -3.64 2.70 6.31
N THR A 139 -3.88 3.89 5.78
CA THR A 139 -3.87 4.10 4.33
C THR A 139 -2.65 4.91 3.94
N PHE A 140 -2.11 4.68 2.74
CA PHE A 140 -1.15 5.61 2.16
C PHE A 140 -1.73 7.04 2.11
N ALA A 141 -0.86 8.05 2.23
CA ALA A 141 -1.27 9.45 2.29
C ALA A 141 -0.36 10.31 1.42
N TYR A 142 -0.72 10.44 0.15
CA TYR A 142 0.03 11.17 -0.86
C TYR A 142 -0.91 12.02 -1.72
N GLU A 143 -0.34 13.06 -2.31
CA GLU A 143 -1.03 13.92 -3.26
C GLU A 143 -0.09 14.36 -4.38
N ASP A 144 -0.64 14.61 -5.57
CA ASP A 144 0.09 14.97 -6.79
C ASP A 144 -0.38 16.30 -7.41
N GLY A 145 -1.12 17.12 -6.65
CA GLY A 145 -1.71 18.36 -7.14
C GLY A 145 -2.61 18.18 -8.36
N ASN A 146 -3.25 17.02 -8.52
CA ASN A 146 -4.00 16.66 -9.73
C ASN A 146 -3.11 16.68 -10.99
N LYS A 147 -1.98 15.95 -10.93
CA LYS A 147 -0.90 15.88 -11.93
C LYS A 147 0.01 17.10 -12.06
N GLU A 148 -0.07 18.07 -11.16
CA GLU A 148 0.82 19.24 -11.22
C GLU A 148 2.28 18.87 -10.87
N TYR A 149 2.48 17.86 -10.02
CA TYR A 149 3.79 17.37 -9.62
C TYR A 149 3.78 15.87 -9.35
N LEU A 150 4.97 15.29 -9.20
CA LEU A 150 5.09 13.91 -8.75
C LEU A 150 4.54 13.75 -7.32
N PRO A 151 3.99 12.57 -6.99
CA PRO A 151 3.37 12.31 -5.69
C PRO A 151 4.29 12.64 -4.53
N ARG A 152 3.75 13.34 -3.54
CA ARG A 152 4.48 13.69 -2.30
C ARG A 152 3.63 13.39 -1.08
N ALA A 153 4.31 13.15 0.04
CA ALA A 153 3.68 12.88 1.32
C ALA A 153 2.70 14.00 1.72
N GLU A 154 1.51 13.60 2.16
CA GLU A 154 0.52 14.53 2.71
C GLU A 154 1.05 15.20 3.98
N LYS A 155 0.89 16.52 4.06
CA LYS A 155 1.50 17.32 5.15
C LYS A 155 0.88 17.06 6.52
N MET A 156 -0.42 16.74 6.52
CA MET A 156 -1.22 16.52 7.72
C MET A 156 -1.22 15.05 8.16
N ALA A 157 -0.72 14.15 7.31
CA ALA A 157 -0.60 12.73 7.62
C ALA A 157 0.59 12.47 8.54
N TRP A 158 0.61 11.29 9.16
CA TRP A 158 1.79 10.87 9.90
C TRP A 158 2.91 10.54 8.91
N GLN A 159 4.02 11.27 9.02
CA GLN A 159 5.16 11.15 8.13
C GLN A 159 6.27 10.29 8.72
N PHE A 160 6.90 9.50 7.86
CA PHE A 160 7.99 8.59 8.15
C PHE A 160 9.17 8.90 7.21
N PRO A 161 10.06 9.83 7.59
CA PRO A 161 11.24 10.17 6.81
C PRO A 161 12.21 8.98 6.74
N LEU A 162 12.64 8.62 5.54
CA LEU A 162 13.57 7.52 5.32
C LEU A 162 15.01 8.00 5.48
N SER A 163 15.82 7.22 6.19
CA SER A 163 17.28 7.40 6.14
C SER A 163 17.79 7.21 4.71
N GLU A 164 18.91 7.84 4.37
CA GLU A 164 19.50 7.73 3.03
C GLU A 164 19.77 6.26 2.65
N LYS A 165 20.20 5.45 3.62
CA LYS A 165 20.44 4.01 3.43
C LYS A 165 19.16 3.27 3.04
N ILE A 166 18.08 3.47 3.78
CA ILE A 166 16.79 2.80 3.54
C ILE A 166 16.20 3.26 2.20
N TRP A 167 16.25 4.57 1.92
CA TRP A 167 15.78 5.09 0.64
C TRP A 167 16.57 4.53 -0.55
N LYS A 168 17.91 4.40 -0.46
CA LYS A 168 18.72 3.76 -1.52
C LYS A 168 18.34 2.30 -1.74
N GLN A 169 18.06 1.55 -0.68
CA GLN A 169 17.59 0.16 -0.79
C GLN A 169 16.23 0.10 -1.49
N LYS A 170 15.28 0.94 -1.07
CA LYS A 170 13.96 1.08 -1.72
C LYS A 170 14.08 1.44 -3.21
N TYR A 171 14.91 2.42 -3.54
CA TYR A 171 15.18 2.82 -4.93
C TYR A 171 15.81 1.69 -5.76
N THR A 172 16.68 0.87 -5.15
CA THR A 172 17.27 -0.31 -5.78
C THR A 172 16.22 -1.38 -6.07
N LEU A 173 15.25 -1.61 -5.17
CA LEU A 173 14.14 -2.52 -5.41
C LEU A 173 13.32 -2.06 -6.62
N ILE A 174 12.97 -0.78 -6.69
CA ILE A 174 12.23 -0.20 -7.84
C ILE A 174 13.02 -0.37 -9.15
N THR A 175 14.27 0.06 -9.18
CA THR A 175 15.04 0.13 -10.44
C THR A 175 15.65 -1.19 -10.88
N GLN A 176 16.14 -2.02 -9.95
CA GLN A 176 16.88 -3.24 -10.27
C GLN A 176 16.03 -4.51 -10.08
N THR A 177 15.15 -4.54 -9.09
CA THR A 177 14.31 -5.74 -8.84
C THR A 177 13.05 -5.70 -9.72
N TYR A 178 12.32 -4.59 -9.69
CA TYR A 178 11.18 -4.41 -10.60
C TYR A 178 11.59 -4.02 -12.01
N GLY A 179 12.80 -3.47 -12.18
CA GLY A 179 13.36 -3.15 -13.49
C GLY A 179 12.82 -1.85 -14.08
N PHE A 180 12.28 -0.95 -13.26
CA PHE A 180 11.82 0.35 -13.75
C PHE A 180 13.01 1.23 -14.14
N PRO A 181 12.94 1.93 -15.29
CA PRO A 181 14.03 2.79 -15.71
C PRO A 181 14.23 3.96 -14.72
N PRO A 182 15.47 4.41 -14.46
CA PRO A 182 15.73 5.54 -13.56
C PRO A 182 14.97 6.83 -13.89
N GLU A 183 14.69 7.06 -15.17
CA GLU A 183 13.90 8.16 -15.72
C GLU A 183 12.38 7.90 -15.73
N GLY A 184 11.96 6.68 -15.35
CA GLY A 184 10.57 6.26 -15.28
C GLY A 184 9.81 6.87 -14.10
N PHE A 185 8.48 6.79 -14.16
CA PHE A 185 7.60 7.34 -13.14
C PHE A 185 7.89 6.77 -11.76
N GLU A 186 8.03 5.45 -11.64
CA GLU A 186 8.21 4.75 -10.37
C GLU A 186 9.53 5.15 -9.69
N ALA A 187 10.62 5.21 -10.47
CA ALA A 187 11.93 5.60 -9.97
C ALA A 187 11.96 7.08 -9.56
N THR A 188 11.44 7.98 -10.40
CA THR A 188 11.41 9.42 -10.11
C THR A 188 10.45 9.78 -8.97
N THR A 189 9.38 9.01 -8.78
CA THR A 189 8.40 9.18 -7.70
C THR A 189 8.87 8.60 -6.37
N THR A 190 9.84 7.67 -6.36
CA THR A 190 10.25 6.93 -5.16
C THR A 190 10.49 7.85 -3.95
N PRO A 191 9.55 7.92 -2.98
CA PRO A 191 9.50 9.02 -2.07
C PRO A 191 10.53 8.85 -0.94
N ARG A 192 11.11 9.97 -0.51
CA ARG A 192 12.02 10.03 0.66
C ARG A 192 11.28 10.08 2.00
N ILE A 193 9.99 10.35 1.96
CA ILE A 193 9.09 10.37 3.12
C ILE A 193 7.92 9.47 2.79
N GLU A 194 7.67 8.48 3.64
CA GLU A 194 6.44 7.70 3.58
C GLU A 194 5.39 8.35 4.46
N ALA A 195 4.11 8.28 4.08
CA ALA A 195 3.06 8.97 4.81
C ALA A 195 1.80 8.14 4.88
N PHE A 196 1.15 8.18 6.05
CA PHE A 196 0.02 7.33 6.37
C PHE A 196 -1.06 8.08 7.15
N TRP A 197 -2.32 7.86 6.77
CA TRP A 197 -3.47 8.11 7.64
C TRP A 197 -3.68 6.89 8.52
N LYS A 198 -3.90 7.07 9.82
CA LYS A 198 -3.97 5.99 10.80
C LYS A 198 -5.34 5.93 11.45
N PHE A 199 -5.90 4.75 11.52
CA PHE A 199 -7.21 4.50 12.12
C PHE A 199 -7.12 3.32 13.08
N ASN A 200 -7.75 3.46 14.25
CA ASN A 200 -7.92 2.38 15.24
C ASN A 200 -9.41 2.01 15.42
N ASN A 201 -10.31 2.66 14.66
CA ASN A 201 -11.74 2.47 14.75
C ASN A 201 -12.33 2.16 13.35
N PRO A 202 -12.85 0.95 13.12
CA PRO A 202 -13.45 0.57 11.84
C PRO A 202 -14.63 1.46 11.42
N GLN A 203 -15.41 1.97 12.37
CA GLN A 203 -16.56 2.84 12.08
C GLN A 203 -16.12 4.22 11.58
N GLU A 204 -15.03 4.76 12.14
CA GLU A 204 -14.46 6.05 11.75
C GLU A 204 -13.93 6.01 10.31
N VAL A 205 -13.09 5.03 10.00
CA VAL A 205 -12.54 4.90 8.64
C VAL A 205 -13.63 4.63 7.61
N TYR A 206 -14.69 3.90 7.97
CA TYR A 206 -15.81 3.64 7.07
C TYR A 206 -16.58 4.94 6.76
N GLN A 207 -16.81 5.80 7.76
CA GLN A 207 -17.43 7.11 7.56
C GLN A 207 -16.53 8.01 6.70
N TRP A 208 -15.23 8.00 6.95
CA TRP A 208 -14.24 8.73 6.14
C TRP A 208 -14.22 8.26 4.67
N LEU A 209 -14.32 6.95 4.44
CA LEU A 209 -14.50 6.37 3.10
C LEU A 209 -15.79 6.88 2.43
N GLN A 210 -16.92 6.96 3.16
CA GLN A 210 -18.16 7.50 2.59
C GLN A 210 -18.06 8.99 2.21
N GLN A 211 -17.11 9.72 2.80
CA GLN A 211 -16.81 11.11 2.47
C GLN A 211 -15.75 11.24 1.35
N GLY A 212 -15.35 10.12 0.73
CA GLY A 212 -14.42 10.10 -0.40
C GLY A 212 -12.94 10.02 -0.01
N GLY A 213 -12.62 9.68 1.25
CA GLY A 213 -11.23 9.45 1.68
C GLY A 213 -10.37 10.71 1.77
N LYS A 214 -10.97 11.88 1.91
CA LYS A 214 -10.25 13.14 2.09
C LYS A 214 -10.49 13.68 3.48
N LEU A 215 -9.43 13.79 4.28
CA LEU A 215 -9.49 14.55 5.53
C LEU A 215 -9.39 16.03 5.16
N THR A 216 -10.52 16.72 5.09
CA THR A 216 -10.51 18.18 4.98
C THR A 216 -10.05 18.76 6.32
N ALA A 217 -9.13 19.74 6.28
CA ALA A 217 -8.87 20.56 7.45
C ALA A 217 -10.19 21.25 7.85
N ASN A 218 -10.60 21.05 9.11
CA ASN A 218 -11.62 21.89 9.74
C ASN A 218 -11.08 23.31 9.93
#